data_AF-A0A535SH91-F1
#
_entry.id   AF-A0A535SH91-F1
#
_cell.length_a   1.000
_cell.length_b   1.000
_cell.length_c   1.000
_cell.angle_alpha   90.00
_cell.angle_beta   90.00
_cell.angle_gamma   90.00
#
_symmetry.space_group_name_H-M   'P 1'
#
loop_
_entity.id
_entity.type
_entity.pdbx_description
1 polymer ?
#
loop_
_entity_poly.entity_id
_entity_poly.type
_entity_poly.pdbx_seq_one_letter_code
_entity_poly.pdbx_strand_id
1 'polypeptide(L)'
;MAFISESSKKIAYDMPQSIRLLNKWKNIRNNRWGIGLREIFGALGPGFLISVGYMDPGNWGTNLAAGAGFGYQLLWVILVSNVIAIFLQISSAKLGIATGKNLAQLIREQFPRPIVIFLGITTAIAIMATDVAEV
;
A
#
# COMPACT_ATOMS: atom_id res chain seq x y z
N MET A 1 31.57 30.96 -24.05
CA MET A 1 30.44 30.17 -23.52
C MET A 1 30.09 30.44 -22.05
N ALA A 2 30.95 31.10 -21.25
CA ALA A 2 30.63 31.41 -19.84
C ALA A 2 29.60 32.57 -19.65
N PHE A 3 29.64 33.60 -20.51
CA PHE A 3 28.75 34.77 -20.40
C PHE A 3 27.25 34.49 -20.63
N ILE A 4 26.90 33.46 -21.41
CA ILE A 4 25.50 33.11 -21.69
C ILE A 4 24.86 32.38 -20.49
N SER A 5 25.66 31.67 -19.68
CA SER A 5 25.21 30.93 -18.50
C SER A 5 24.77 31.87 -17.36
N GLU A 6 25.51 32.96 -17.13
CA GLU A 6 25.16 33.96 -16.11
C GLU A 6 23.91 34.78 -16.47
N SER A 7 23.73 35.09 -17.75
CA SER A 7 22.54 35.81 -18.22
C SER A 7 21.27 34.98 -18.03
N SER A 8 21.31 33.68 -18.34
CA SER A 8 20.19 32.76 -18.10
C SER A 8 19.80 32.67 -16.61
N LYS A 9 20.79 32.64 -15.71
CA LYS A 9 20.56 32.63 -14.25
C LYS A 9 19.97 33.94 -13.73
N LYS A 10 20.39 35.10 -14.27
CA LYS A 10 19.82 36.41 -13.93
C LYS A 10 18.37 36.56 -14.38
N ILE A 11 18.05 36.10 -15.59
CA ILE A 11 16.68 36.15 -16.14
C ILE A 11 15.72 35.28 -15.31
N ALA A 12 16.19 34.16 -14.76
CA ALA A 12 15.39 33.29 -13.89
C ALA A 12 15.11 33.93 -12.50
N TYR A 13 16.00 34.78 -12.00
CA TYR A 13 15.87 35.42 -10.68
C TYR A 13 14.89 36.61 -10.70
N ASP A 14 14.81 37.34 -11.80
CA ASP A 14 13.95 38.53 -11.95
C ASP A 14 12.53 38.18 -12.47
N MET A 15 12.17 36.90 -12.42
CA MET A 15 10.92 36.42 -13.00
C MET A 15 9.71 36.84 -12.12
N PRO A 16 8.71 37.56 -12.67
CA PRO A 16 7.54 37.96 -11.91
C PRO A 16 6.78 36.73 -11.40
N GLN A 17 6.20 36.85 -10.18
CA GLN A 17 5.56 35.73 -9.47
C GLN A 17 4.50 35.01 -10.31
N SER A 18 3.79 35.72 -11.18
CA SER A 18 2.81 35.14 -12.10
C SER A 18 3.43 34.10 -13.04
N ILE A 19 4.61 34.35 -13.61
CA ILE A 19 5.26 33.43 -14.55
C ILE A 19 5.89 32.24 -13.82
N ARG A 20 6.39 32.42 -12.59
CA ARG A 20 6.83 31.32 -11.72
C ARG A 20 5.68 30.37 -11.39
N LEU A 21 4.51 30.91 -11.07
CA LEU A 21 3.31 30.10 -10.82
C LEU A 21 2.86 29.39 -12.10
N LEU A 22 2.83 30.07 -13.24
CA LEU A 22 2.46 29.47 -14.53
C LEU A 22 3.39 28.31 -14.92
N ASN A 23 4.71 28.45 -14.72
CA ASN A 23 5.65 27.36 -14.96
C ASN A 23 5.47 26.20 -13.97
N LYS A 24 5.21 26.49 -12.69
CA LYS A 24 4.88 25.47 -11.69
C LYS A 24 3.60 24.70 -12.08
N TRP A 25 2.55 25.40 -12.49
CA TRP A 25 1.30 24.81 -12.97
C TRP A 25 1.46 24.02 -14.27
N LYS A 26 2.30 24.49 -15.19
CA LYS A 26 2.61 23.79 -16.44
C LYS A 26 3.37 22.48 -16.16
N ASN A 27 4.31 22.49 -15.23
CA ASN A 27 5.08 21.31 -14.84
C ASN A 27 4.20 20.28 -14.09
N ILE A 28 3.31 20.74 -13.22
CA ILE A 28 2.32 19.89 -12.54
C ILE A 28 1.39 19.23 -13.56
N ARG A 29 0.96 19.93 -14.62
CA ARG A 29 0.08 19.37 -15.66
C ARG A 29 0.79 18.32 -16.53
N ASN A 30 2.08 18.48 -16.78
CA ASN A 30 2.86 17.58 -17.63
C ASN A 30 3.08 16.19 -16.98
N ASN A 31 3.06 16.12 -15.65
CA ASN A 31 3.30 14.89 -14.89
C ASN A 31 2.02 14.10 -14.52
N ARG A 32 0.86 14.38 -15.14
CA ARG A 32 -0.44 13.80 -14.72
C ARG A 32 -0.82 12.47 -15.38
N TRP A 33 -0.03 11.93 -16.32
CA TRP A 33 -0.47 10.81 -17.16
C TRP A 33 0.50 9.63 -17.30
N GLY A 34 1.70 9.69 -16.73
CA GLY A 34 2.66 8.58 -16.74
C GLY A 34 3.04 8.21 -15.33
N ILE A 35 2.47 7.13 -14.79
CA ILE A 35 3.05 6.47 -13.62
C ILE A 35 4.37 5.89 -14.12
N GLY A 36 5.51 6.48 -13.79
CA GLY A 36 6.80 5.99 -14.21
C GLY A 36 7.11 4.67 -13.48
N LEU A 37 7.91 3.82 -14.13
CA LEU A 37 8.36 2.55 -13.54
C LEU A 37 8.98 2.78 -12.15
N ARG A 38 9.67 3.91 -11.94
CA ARG A 38 10.25 4.29 -10.65
C ARG A 38 9.20 4.51 -9.56
N GLU A 39 8.10 5.20 -9.84
CA GLU A 39 7.02 5.35 -8.86
C GLU A 39 6.34 4.01 -8.56
N ILE A 40 6.17 3.14 -9.57
CA ILE A 40 5.61 1.79 -9.37
C ILE A 40 6.52 0.98 -8.45
N PHE A 41 7.82 0.89 -8.75
CA PHE A 41 8.77 0.15 -7.91
C PHE A 41 8.89 0.73 -6.50
N GLY A 42 8.79 2.06 -6.34
CA GLY A 42 8.71 2.69 -5.02
C GLY A 42 7.45 2.32 -4.23
N ALA A 43 6.31 2.13 -4.90
CA ALA A 43 5.04 1.76 -4.28
C ALA A 43 4.87 0.24 -4.07
N LEU A 44 5.70 -0.61 -4.69
CA LEU A 44 5.62 -2.06 -4.56
C LEU A 44 6.03 -2.58 -3.17
N GLY A 45 6.88 -1.86 -2.44
CA GLY A 45 7.44 -2.30 -1.15
C GLY A 45 6.37 -2.76 -0.14
N PRO A 46 5.39 -1.90 0.22
CA PRO A 46 4.32 -2.29 1.13
C PRO A 46 3.50 -3.48 0.64
N GLY A 47 3.16 -3.51 -0.66
CA GLY A 47 2.38 -4.61 -1.25
C GLY A 47 3.12 -5.95 -1.17
N PHE A 48 4.42 -5.95 -1.44
CA PHE A 48 5.24 -7.16 -1.35
C PHE A 48 5.32 -7.70 0.09
N LEU A 49 5.51 -6.83 1.08
CA LEU A 49 5.53 -7.22 2.50
C LEU A 49 4.24 -7.91 2.93
N ILE A 50 3.08 -7.43 2.45
CA ILE A 50 1.78 -8.04 2.74
C ILE A 50 1.65 -9.39 2.03
N SER A 51 2.04 -9.47 0.75
CA SER A 51 1.91 -10.69 -0.05
C SER A 51 2.72 -11.87 0.52
N VAL A 52 3.88 -11.62 1.12
CA VAL A 52 4.68 -12.67 1.77
C VAL A 52 3.91 -13.33 2.91
N GLY A 53 3.17 -12.56 3.71
CA GLY A 53 2.35 -13.11 4.80
C GLY A 53 1.15 -13.95 4.34
N TYR A 54 0.72 -13.85 3.09
CA TYR A 54 -0.30 -14.73 2.50
C TYR A 54 0.28 -16.04 1.94
N MET A 55 1.61 -16.15 1.86
CA MET A 55 2.34 -17.30 1.33
C MET A 55 2.98 -18.11 2.48
N ASP A 56 2.35 -18.11 3.65
CA ASP A 56 2.81 -18.78 4.86
C ASP A 56 2.69 -20.31 4.78
N PRO A 57 3.57 -21.08 5.44
CA PRO A 57 3.50 -22.55 5.47
C PRO A 57 2.16 -23.09 6.02
N GLY A 58 1.48 -22.31 6.88
CA GLY A 58 0.19 -22.68 7.49
C GLY A 58 -0.93 -22.90 6.46
N ASN A 59 -0.91 -22.19 5.34
CA ASN A 59 -1.90 -22.34 4.28
C ASN A 59 -1.59 -23.53 3.34
N TRP A 60 -0.32 -23.93 3.23
CA TRP A 60 0.11 -24.96 2.28
C TRP A 60 -0.48 -26.33 2.61
N GLY A 61 -0.49 -26.71 3.89
CA GLY A 61 -1.03 -28.01 4.32
C GLY A 61 -2.49 -28.20 3.94
N THR A 62 -3.32 -27.18 4.18
CA THR A 62 -4.75 -27.22 3.84
C THR A 62 -4.97 -27.26 2.33
N ASN A 63 -4.25 -26.44 1.56
CA ASN A 63 -4.41 -26.41 0.10
C ASN A 63 -3.92 -27.70 -0.58
N LEU A 64 -2.85 -28.30 -0.07
CA LEU A 64 -2.33 -29.57 -0.57
C LEU A 64 -3.26 -30.73 -0.21
N ALA A 65 -3.76 -30.80 1.03
CA ALA A 65 -4.74 -31.81 1.43
C ALA A 65 -6.05 -31.66 0.66
N ALA A 66 -6.52 -30.44 0.47
CA ALA A 66 -7.69 -30.12 -0.33
C ALA A 66 -7.51 -30.50 -1.81
N GLY A 67 -6.33 -30.24 -2.39
CA GLY A 67 -5.98 -30.64 -3.75
C GLY A 67 -5.87 -32.15 -3.92
N ALA A 68 -5.32 -32.86 -2.93
CA ALA A 68 -5.24 -34.31 -2.93
C ALA A 68 -6.63 -34.98 -2.79
N GLY A 69 -7.53 -34.39 -1.99
CA GLY A 69 -8.86 -34.94 -1.75
C GLY A 69 -9.90 -34.57 -2.81
N PHE A 70 -9.93 -33.31 -3.26
CA PHE A 70 -10.97 -32.75 -4.14
C PHE A 70 -10.45 -32.37 -5.54
N GLY A 71 -9.17 -32.61 -5.82
CA GLY A 71 -8.54 -32.20 -7.08
C GLY A 71 -8.68 -30.70 -7.32
N TYR A 72 -9.15 -30.33 -8.51
CA TYR A 72 -9.29 -28.93 -8.93
C TYR A 72 -10.61 -28.27 -8.53
N GLN A 73 -11.52 -28.98 -7.85
CA GLN A 73 -12.86 -28.48 -7.56
C GLN A 73 -12.88 -27.24 -6.65
N LEU A 74 -11.82 -27.03 -5.86
CA LEU A 74 -11.72 -25.92 -4.90
C LEU A 74 -10.97 -24.69 -5.44
N LEU A 75 -10.45 -24.74 -6.68
CA LEU A 75 -9.71 -23.61 -7.27
C LEU A 75 -10.56 -22.33 -7.34
N TRP A 76 -11.86 -22.45 -7.62
CA TRP A 76 -12.74 -21.28 -7.66
C TRP A 76 -12.91 -20.62 -6.28
N VAL A 77 -12.88 -21.42 -5.20
CA VAL A 77 -12.94 -20.90 -3.82
C VAL A 77 -11.69 -20.09 -3.51
N ILE A 78 -10.51 -20.61 -3.88
CA ILE A 78 -9.22 -19.93 -3.72
C ILE A 78 -9.22 -18.61 -4.51
N LEU A 79 -9.76 -18.61 -5.72
CA LEU A 79 -9.87 -17.42 -6.56
C LEU A 79 -10.74 -16.34 -5.89
N VAL A 80 -11.94 -16.71 -5.43
CA VAL A 80 -12.87 -15.78 -4.77
C VAL A 80 -12.27 -15.24 -3.47
N SER A 81 -11.62 -16.10 -2.69
CA SER A 81 -10.92 -15.70 -1.45
C SER A 81 -9.85 -14.63 -1.73
N ASN A 82 -9.04 -14.80 -2.78
CA ASN A 82 -8.03 -13.83 -3.17
C ASN A 82 -8.64 -12.49 -3.62
N VAL A 83 -9.76 -12.49 -4.35
CA VAL A 83 -10.44 -11.25 -4.75
C VAL A 83 -10.90 -10.46 -3.53
N ILE A 84 -11.47 -11.13 -2.53
CA ILE A 84 -11.90 -10.50 -1.27
C ILE A 84 -10.68 -9.94 -0.51
N ALA A 85 -9.60 -10.72 -0.43
CA ALA A 85 -8.36 -10.28 0.23
C ALA A 85 -7.80 -9.00 -0.41
N ILE A 86 -7.72 -8.96 -1.75
CA ILE A 86 -7.26 -7.77 -2.50
C ILE A 86 -8.18 -6.57 -2.22
N PHE A 87 -9.50 -6.77 -2.23
CA PHE A 87 -10.46 -5.71 -1.95
C PHE A 87 -10.26 -5.11 -0.54
N LEU A 88 -10.08 -5.95 0.48
CA LEU A 88 -9.84 -5.53 1.86
C LEU A 88 -8.49 -4.83 2.00
N GLN A 89 -7.45 -5.31 1.30
CA GLN A 89 -6.12 -4.72 1.35
C GLN A 89 -6.09 -3.32 0.72
N ILE A 90 -6.74 -3.16 -0.44
CA ILE A 90 -6.88 -1.85 -1.11
C ILE A 90 -7.67 -0.89 -0.23
N SER A 91 -8.75 -1.35 0.41
CA SER A 91 -9.55 -0.51 1.32
C SER A 91 -8.74 -0.04 2.52
N SER A 92 -7.95 -0.93 3.13
CA SER A 92 -7.05 -0.61 4.24
C SER A 92 -5.94 0.36 3.83
N ALA A 93 -5.34 0.15 2.65
CA ALA A 93 -4.33 1.04 2.10
C ALA A 93 -4.90 2.43 1.81
N LYS A 94 -6.08 2.51 1.18
CA LYS A 94 -6.77 3.78 0.91
C LYS A 94 -7.11 4.53 2.20
N LEU A 95 -7.55 3.82 3.24
CA LEU A 95 -7.82 4.40 4.55
C LEU A 95 -6.55 5.01 5.15
N GLY A 96 -5.44 4.26 5.11
CA GLY A 96 -4.14 4.74 5.61
C GLY A 96 -3.60 5.95 4.85
N ILE A 97 -3.73 5.94 3.51
CA ILE A 97 -3.30 7.06 2.65
C ILE A 97 -4.19 8.30 2.87
N ALA A 98 -5.50 8.13 3.02
CA ALA A 98 -6.44 9.24 3.17
C ALA A 98 -6.36 9.91 4.56
N THR A 99 -6.12 9.13 5.61
CA THR A 99 -6.11 9.63 6.99
C THR A 99 -4.72 9.92 7.54
N GLY A 100 -3.67 9.36 6.92
CA GLY A 100 -2.30 9.39 7.44
C GLY A 100 -2.11 8.56 8.73
N LYS A 101 -3.09 7.75 9.12
CA LYS A 101 -3.10 6.94 10.33
C LYS A 101 -3.28 5.47 9.99
N ASN A 102 -2.75 4.59 10.84
CA ASN A 102 -3.01 3.15 10.70
C ASN A 102 -4.41 2.78 11.24
N LEU A 103 -4.91 1.61 10.86
CA LEU A 103 -6.25 1.15 11.25
C LEU A 103 -6.39 1.06 12.78
N ALA A 104 -5.35 0.65 13.50
CA ALA A 104 -5.38 0.56 14.97
C ALA A 104 -5.52 1.93 15.65
N GLN A 105 -4.88 2.96 15.12
CA GLN A 105 -5.03 4.35 15.59
C GLN A 105 -6.46 4.85 15.36
N LEU A 106 -7.04 4.58 14.18
CA LEU A 106 -8.42 4.96 13.88
C LEU A 106 -9.42 4.22 14.77
N ILE A 107 -9.20 2.92 15.03
CA ILE A 107 -10.03 2.15 15.96
C ILE A 107 -9.97 2.76 17.36
N ARG A 108 -8.77 3.13 17.84
CA ARG A 108 -8.59 3.76 19.15
C ARG A 108 -9.29 5.11 19.27
N GLU A 109 -9.38 5.87 18.18
CA GLU A 109 -10.04 7.19 18.15
C GLU A 109 -11.56 7.09 18.04
N GLN A 110 -12.09 6.06 17.36
CA GLN A 110 -13.52 5.93 17.08
C GLN A 110 -14.28 5.04 18.07
N PHE A 111 -13.61 4.11 18.77
CA PHE A 111 -14.26 3.12 19.62
C PHE A 111 -13.93 3.27 21.12
N PRO A 112 -14.83 2.86 22.02
CA PRO A 112 -14.57 2.86 23.46
C PRO A 112 -13.46 1.86 23.82
N ARG A 113 -12.68 2.20 24.85
CA ARG A 113 -11.52 1.44 25.35
C ARG A 113 -11.69 -0.09 25.44
N PRO A 114 -12.80 -0.66 25.97
CA PRO A 114 -12.95 -2.12 26.04
C PRO A 114 -12.92 -2.79 24.67
N ILE A 115 -13.52 -2.19 23.64
CA ILE A 115 -13.54 -2.73 22.28
C ILE A 115 -12.14 -2.68 21.66
N VAL A 116 -11.42 -1.57 21.86
CA VAL A 116 -10.05 -1.41 21.38
C VAL A 116 -9.12 -2.44 22.00
N ILE A 117 -9.24 -2.69 23.30
CA ILE A 117 -8.45 -3.71 24.01
C ILE A 117 -8.80 -5.11 23.50
N PHE A 118 -10.09 -5.41 23.37
CA PHE A 118 -10.55 -6.69 22.83
C PHE A 118 -9.96 -6.96 21.43
N LEU A 119 -10.10 -6.00 20.49
CA LEU A 119 -9.54 -6.10 19.14
C LEU A 119 -7.99 -6.18 19.15
N GLY A 120 -7.35 -5.49 20.09
CA GLY A 120 -5.90 -5.56 20.28
C GLY A 120 -5.44 -6.96 20.70
N ILE A 121 -6.15 -7.58 21.65
CA ILE A 121 -5.86 -8.95 22.10
C ILE A 121 -6.07 -9.96 20.97
N THR A 122 -7.17 -9.87 20.23
CA THR A 122 -7.41 -10.79 19.10
C THR A 122 -6.33 -10.65 18.03
N THR A 123 -5.87 -9.43 17.75
CA THR A 123 -4.78 -9.18 16.80
C THR A 123 -3.45 -9.75 17.31
N ALA A 124 -3.17 -9.60 18.61
CA ALA A 124 -1.96 -10.18 19.21
C ALA A 124 -1.97 -11.72 19.13
N ILE A 125 -3.12 -12.35 19.42
CA ILE A 125 -3.28 -13.81 19.29
C ILE A 125 -3.10 -14.24 17.83
N ALA A 126 -3.67 -13.50 16.88
CA ALA A 126 -3.54 -13.80 15.46
C ALA A 126 -2.07 -13.78 15.00
N ILE A 127 -1.31 -12.73 15.36
CA ILE A 127 0.11 -12.64 15.01
C ILE A 127 0.93 -13.76 15.68
N MET A 128 0.66 -14.07 16.96
CA MET A 128 1.33 -15.20 17.63
C MET A 128 1.01 -16.54 16.94
N ALA A 129 -0.21 -16.74 16.47
CA ALA A 129 -0.58 -17.95 15.74
C ALA A 129 0.14 -18.06 14.39
N THR A 130 0.31 -16.93 13.68
CA THR A 130 1.12 -16.88 12.45
C THR A 130 2.59 -17.21 12.74
N ASP A 131 3.19 -16.61 13.78
CA ASP A 131 4.57 -16.90 14.19
C ASP A 131 4.78 -18.39 14.53
N VAL A 132 3.83 -19.01 15.24
CA VAL A 132 3.87 -20.46 15.53
C VAL A 132 3.80 -21.32 14.27
N ALA A 133 3.13 -20.86 13.21
CA ALA A 133 3.08 -21.58 11.93
C ALA A 133 4.35 -21.40 11.08
N GLU A 134 5.17 -20.38 11.37
CA GLU A 134 6.43 -20.09 10.68
C GLU A 134 7.67 -20.71 11.36
N VAL A 135 7.57 -21.08 12.65
CA VAL A 135 8.61 -21.81 13.43
C VAL A 135 8.72 -23.27 12.98
#